data_AF-A0A971BW42-F1
#
_entry.id   AF-A0A971BW42-F1
#
_cell.length_a   1.000
_cell.length_b   1.000
_cell.length_c   1.000
_cell.angle_alpha   90.00
_cell.angle_beta   90.00
_cell.angle_gamma   90.00
#
_symmetry.space_group_name_H-M   'P 1'
#
loop_
_entity.id
_entity.type
_entity.pdbx_description
1 polymer ?
#
loop_
_entity_poly.entity_id
_entity_poly.type
_entity_poly.pdbx_seq_one_letter_code
_entity_poly.pdbx_strand_id
1 'polypeptide(L)' 'MPRTLRIRVAENPGQITSLRYANTWSARLGGKLIGSGYCLNRMEAEEQALDLVTPDEVDEVEIVEALIKD' A
#
# COMPACT_ATOMS: atom_id res chain seq x y z
N MET A 1 -4.21 -0.70 -22.07
CA MET A 1 -4.39 -2.00 -21.39
C MET A 1 -4.80 -1.70 -19.98
N PRO A 2 -5.87 -2.31 -19.46
CA PRO A 2 -6.31 -1.97 -18.14
C PRO A 2 -5.24 -2.34 -17.11
N ARG A 3 -4.93 -1.43 -16.18
CA ARG A 3 -3.91 -1.65 -15.15
C ARG A 3 -4.54 -1.60 -13.78
N THR A 4 -4.57 -2.75 -13.11
CA THR A 4 -4.96 -2.84 -11.71
C THR A 4 -3.87 -2.22 -10.82
N LEU A 5 -4.26 -1.30 -9.95
CA LEU A 5 -3.45 -0.81 -8.84
C LEU A 5 -3.66 -1.72 -7.64
N ARG A 6 -2.63 -2.48 -7.27
CA ARG A 6 -2.63 -3.32 -6.08
C ARG A 6 -1.88 -2.64 -4.95
N ILE A 7 -2.59 -2.32 -3.88
CA ILE A 7 -2.07 -1.74 -2.65
C ILE A 7 -2.01 -2.86 -1.61
N ARG A 8 -0.82 -3.14 -1.08
CA ARG A 8 -0.64 -4.10 0.02
C ARG A 8 -0.26 -3.36 1.27
N VAL A 9 -0.97 -3.61 2.36
CA VAL A 9 -0.64 -3.12 3.70
C VAL A 9 -0.28 -4.31 4.58
N ALA A 10 0.82 -4.23 5.31
CA ALA A 10 1.27 -5.28 6.21
C ALA A 10 1.75 -4.68 7.52
N GLU A 11 1.46 -5.35 8.63
CA GLU A 11 2.05 -5.00 9.92
C GLU A 11 3.57 -5.10 9.85
N ASN A 12 4.25 -4.13 10.47
CA ASN A 12 5.71 -4.15 10.52
C ASN A 12 6.16 -5.07 11.67
N PRO A 13 6.86 -6.19 11.37
CA PRO A 13 7.36 -7.10 12.42
C PRO A 13 8.56 -6.51 13.18
N GLY A 14 9.15 -5.42 12.69
CA GLY A 14 10.24 -4.73 13.37
C GLY A 14 9.73 -3.96 14.59
N GLN A 15 10.43 -4.07 15.72
CA GLN A 15 10.23 -3.25 16.93
C GLN A 15 10.47 -1.75 16.64
N ILE A 16 9.61 -1.12 15.83
CA ILE A 16 9.54 0.32 15.78
C ILE A 16 8.80 0.75 17.05
N THR A 17 9.57 1.07 18.08
CA THR A 17 9.10 1.57 19.38
C THR A 17 8.39 2.92 19.27
N SER A 18 8.48 3.58 18.11
CA SER A 18 7.66 4.74 17.76
C SER A 18 6.38 4.27 17.08
N LEU A 19 5.27 4.30 17.83
CA LEU A 19 3.89 4.00 17.38
C LEU A 19 3.43 4.72 16.08
N ARG A 20 4.25 5.62 15.53
CA ARG A 20 3.95 6.44 14.35
C ARG A 20 3.96 5.65 13.04
N TYR A 21 4.61 4.48 12.98
CA TYR A 21 4.79 3.70 11.74
C TYR A 21 4.59 2.20 11.99
N ALA A 22 3.37 1.85 12.41
CA ALA A 22 2.98 0.47 12.76
C ALA A 22 2.90 -0.46 11.54
N ASN A 23 2.69 0.10 10.34
CA ASN A 23 2.46 -0.64 9.12
C ASN A 23 3.47 -0.26 8.04
N THR A 24 3.65 -1.18 7.11
CA THR A 24 4.32 -0.97 5.83
C THR A 24 3.31 -1.09 4.71
N TRP A 25 3.54 -0.36 3.62
CA TRP A 25 2.70 -0.46 2.43
C TRP A 25 3.54 -0.57 1.16
N SER A 26 2.94 -1.14 0.11
CA SER A 26 3.49 -1.12 -1.24
C SER A 26 2.39 -1.04 -2.29
N ALA A 27 2.62 -0.29 -3.36
CA ALA A 27 1.71 -0.16 -4.49
C ALA A 27 2.33 -0.72 -5.77
N ARG A 28 1.56 -1.53 -6.50
CA ARG A 28 1.93 -2.09 -7.79
C ARG A 28 0.89 -1.75 -8.83
N LEU A 29 1.29 -1.14 -9.95
CA LEU A 29 0.42 -0.89 -11.10
C LEU A 29 0.74 -1.89 -12.21
N GLY A 30 -0.24 -2.71 -12.59
CA GLY A 30 -0.03 -3.74 -13.61
C GLY A 30 1.13 -4.70 -13.27
N GLY A 31 1.32 -4.98 -11.97
CA GLY A 31 2.41 -5.82 -11.46
C GLY A 31 3.75 -5.11 -11.22
N LYS A 32 3.95 -3.88 -11.71
CA LYS A 32 5.18 -3.10 -11.49
C LYS A 32 5.10 -2.34 -10.17
N LEU A 33 6.12 -2.44 -9.31
CA LEU A 33 6.23 -1.64 -8.09
C LEU A 33 6.37 -0.15 -8.47
N ILE A 34 5.46 0.67 -7.96
CA ILE A 34 5.46 2.13 -8.20
C ILE A 34 5.74 2.92 -6.91
N GLY A 35 5.53 2.32 -5.74
CA GLY A 35 5.86 2.95 -4.47
C GLY A 35 5.77 1.98 -3.29
N SER A 36 6.40 2.37 -2.19
CA SER A 36 6.34 1.66 -0.91
C SER A 36 6.79 2.58 0.21
N GLY A 37 6.30 2.36 1.42
CA GLY A 37 6.65 3.17 2.57
C GLY A 37 6.12 2.62 3.88
N TYR A 38 6.14 3.48 4.89
CA TYR A 38 5.52 3.24 6.17
C TYR A 38 4.23 4.03 6.26
N CYS A 39 3.27 3.50 6.99
CA CYS A 39 2.03 4.19 7.31
C CYS A 39 1.59 3.86 8.73
N LEU A 40 0.79 4.72 9.30
CA LEU A 40 0.12 4.47 10.57
C LEU A 40 -1.05 3.51 10.37
N ASN A 41 -1.81 3.70 9.28
CA ASN A 41 -3.04 2.96 9.01
C ASN A 41 -3.26 2.75 7.50
N ARG A 42 -4.32 2.00 7.17
CA ARG A 42 -4.70 1.70 5.79
C ARG A 42 -5.07 2.93 4.97
N MET A 43 -5.82 3.87 5.55
CA MET A 43 -6.30 5.06 4.84
C MET A 43 -5.11 5.90 4.35
N GLU A 44 -4.09 6.06 5.18
CA GLU A 44 -2.85 6.74 4.81
C GLU A 44 -2.08 5.99 3.71
N ALA A 45 -2.02 4.66 3.77
CA ALA A 45 -1.41 3.87 2.70
C ALA A 45 -2.15 4.00 1.36
N GLU A 46 -3.47 4.09 1.41
CA GLU A 46 -4.32 4.27 0.24
C GLU A 46 -4.11 5.66 -0.38
N GLU A 47 -4.13 6.72 0.43
CA GLU A 47 -3.87 8.09 -0.02
C GLU A 47 -2.48 8.20 -0.68
N GLN A 48 -1.43 7.72 0.01
CA GLN A 48 -0.07 7.74 -0.53
C GLN A 48 0.10 6.92 -1.82
N ALA A 49 -0.67 5.84 -1.98
CA ALA A 49 -0.62 5.03 -3.20
C ALA A 49 -1.40 5.65 -4.36
N LEU A 50 -2.53 6.29 -4.09
CA LEU A 50 -3.34 6.99 -5.09
C LEU A 50 -2.63 8.24 -5.63
N ASP A 51 -1.82 8.91 -4.81
CA ASP A 51 -0.98 10.05 -5.25
C ASP A 51 0.08 9.67 -6.30
N LEU A 52 0.36 8.37 -6.49
CA LEU A 52 1.36 7.88 -7.45
C LEU A 52 0.82 7.59 -8.85
N VAL A 53 -0.49 7.75 -9.06
CA VAL A 53 -1.18 7.41 -10.31
C VAL A 53 -2.17 8.50 -10.70
N THR A 54 -2.54 8.56 -11.98
CA THR A 54 -3.71 9.32 -12.42
C THR A 54 -4.93 8.41 -12.63
N PRO A 55 -6.17 8.94 -12.57
CA PRO A 55 -7.38 8.15 -12.81
C PRO A 55 -7.40 7.44 -14.17
N ASP A 56 -6.73 8.03 -15.17
CA ASP A 56 -6.59 7.52 -16.53
C ASP A 56 -5.54 6.39 -16.66
N GLU A 57 -4.72 6.17 -15.63
CA GLU A 57 -3.77 5.04 -15.55
C GLU A 57 -4.34 3.80 -14.85
N VAL A 58 -5.48 3.93 -14.16
CA VAL A 58 -6.02 2.90 -13.26
C VAL A 58 -7.48 2.60 -13.57
N ASP A 59 -7.76 1.35 -13.91
CA ASP A 59 -9.14 0.89 -14.15
C ASP A 59 -9.75 0.24 -12.91
N GLU A 60 -8.92 -0.29 -12.01
CA GLU A 60 -9.32 -1.02 -10.82
C GLU A 60 -8.31 -0.85 -9.69
N VAL A 61 -8.80 -0.70 -8.45
CA VAL A 61 -7.99 -0.63 -7.23
C VAL A 61 -8.28 -1.85 -6.37
N GLU A 62 -7.23 -2.61 -6.03
CA GLU A 62 -7.27 -3.77 -5.15
C GLU A 62 -6.46 -3.47 -3.88
N ILE A 63 -7.09 -3.56 -2.70
CA ILE A 63 -6.42 -3.35 -1.41
C ILE A 63 -6.34 -4.68 -0.66
N VAL A 64 -5.12 -5.13 -0.37
CA VAL A 64 -4.85 -6.41 0.32
C VAL A 64 -4.20 -6.13 1.67
N GLU A 65 -4.90 -6.52 2.74
CA GLU A 65 -4.36 -6.52 4.10
C GLU A 65 -3.68 -7.85 4.39
N ALA A 66 -2.37 -7.80 4.64
CA ALA A 66 -1.62 -8.95 5.11
C ALA A 66 -1.62 -8.92 6.65
N LEU A 67 -2.64 -9.53 7.24
CA LEU A 67 -2.61 -9.90 8.65
C LEU A 67 -1.55 -10.98 8.84
N ILE A 68 -0.50 -10.68 9.61
CA ILE A 68 0.42 -11.72 10.07
C ILE A 68 -0.39 -12.57 11.06
N LYS A 69 -0.83 -13.75 10.64
CA LYS A 69 -1.35 -14.75 11.58
C LYS A 69 -0.15 -15.36 12.30
N ASP A 70 -0.09 -15.16 13.62
CA ASP A 70 0.75 -15.95 14.53
C ASP A 70 0.51 -17.45 14.37
#